data_AF-A0A151EYH9-F1
#
_entry.id   AF-A0A151EYH9-F1
#
_cell.length_a   1.000
_cell.length_b   1.000
_cell.length_c   1.000
_cell.angle_alpha   90.00
_cell.angle_beta   90.00
_cell.angle_gamma   90.00
#
_symmetry.space_group_name_H-M   'P 1'
#
loop_
_entity.id
_entity.type
_entity.pdbx_description
1 polymer ?
#
loop_
_entity_poly.entity_id
_entity_poly.type
_entity_poly.pdbx_seq_one_letter_code
_entity_poly.pdbx_strand_id
1 'polypeptide(L)'
;MKKCWELNESCVCKWMHPSEAPCPAFRERKGCWEIDWIGIITNLPPEKKEFWKNFMKKCLNCQVYKEHKEEKDRTLKEIDSL
;
A
#
# COMPACT_ATOMS: atom_id res chain seq x y z
N MET A 1 4.46 15.57 -8.35
CA MET A 1 4.52 14.10 -8.45
C MET A 1 3.12 13.55 -8.20
N LYS A 2 2.60 12.69 -9.07
CA LYS A 2 1.25 12.11 -8.92
C LYS A 2 1.22 11.16 -7.71
N LYS A 3 0.11 11.15 -6.97
CA LYS A 3 -0.15 10.26 -5.85
C LYS A 3 -0.64 8.90 -6.33
N CYS A 4 -0.51 7.86 -5.51
CA CYS A 4 -0.79 6.48 -5.94
C CYS A 4 -2.24 6.26 -6.39
N TRP A 5 -3.21 6.96 -5.80
CA TRP A 5 -4.63 6.89 -6.20
C TRP A 5 -4.96 7.71 -7.46
N GLU A 6 -4.05 8.57 -7.91
CA GLU A 6 -4.17 9.29 -9.18
C GLU A 6 -3.64 8.46 -10.35
N LEU A 7 -2.72 7.53 -10.07
CA LEU A 7 -2.16 6.59 -11.04
C LEU A 7 -2.97 5.29 -11.16
N ASN A 8 -3.66 4.89 -10.09
CA ASN A 8 -4.53 3.71 -10.07
C ASN A 8 -6.00 4.13 -10.20
N GLU A 9 -6.55 4.08 -11.41
CA GLU A 9 -7.95 4.42 -11.68
C GLU A 9 -8.94 3.54 -10.90
N SER A 10 -8.55 2.31 -10.55
CA SER A 10 -9.35 1.38 -9.76
C SER A 10 -9.13 1.51 -8.25
N CYS A 11 -8.50 2.58 -7.77
CA CYS A 11 -8.25 2.77 -6.34
C CYS A 11 -9.55 3.01 -5.58
N VAL A 12 -9.98 2.03 -4.78
CA VAL A 12 -11.18 2.13 -3.93
C VAL A 12 -11.12 3.26 -2.91
N CYS A 13 -9.92 3.65 -2.46
CA CYS A 13 -9.75 4.74 -1.50
C CYS A 13 -9.92 6.12 -2.12
N LYS A 14 -9.85 6.26 -3.47
CA LYS A 14 -9.98 7.54 -4.17
C LYS A 14 -11.31 8.26 -3.87
N TRP A 15 -12.34 7.50 -3.51
CA TRP A 15 -13.69 8.00 -3.22
C TRP A 15 -14.01 8.08 -1.73
N MET A 16 -13.03 7.80 -0.86
CA MET A 16 -13.20 7.81 0.60
C MET A 16 -12.67 9.12 1.18
N HIS A 17 -13.22 9.54 2.32
CA HIS A 17 -12.57 10.59 3.12
C HIS A 17 -11.25 10.04 3.69
N PRO A 18 -10.13 10.81 3.71
CA PRO A 18 -8.86 10.30 4.20
C PRO A 18 -8.96 9.70 5.61
N SER A 19 -9.65 10.32 6.56
CA SER A 19 -9.77 9.78 7.93
C SER A 19 -10.48 8.42 8.02
N GLU A 20 -11.23 8.04 6.99
CA GLU A 20 -12.01 6.79 6.94
C GLU A 20 -11.35 5.73 6.05
N ALA A 21 -10.37 6.12 5.23
CA ALA A 21 -9.72 5.22 4.30
C ALA A 21 -8.83 4.20 5.04
N PRO A 22 -8.92 2.89 4.71
CA PRO A 22 -8.05 1.90 5.32
C PRO A 22 -6.59 2.08 4.90
N CYS A 23 -6.34 2.64 3.72
CA CYS A 23 -5.01 2.78 3.15
C CYS A 23 -4.16 3.85 3.88
N PRO A 24 -3.03 3.48 4.51
CA PRO A 24 -2.13 4.43 5.15
C PRO A 24 -1.54 5.44 4.15
N ALA A 25 -1.18 5.00 2.94
CA ALA A 25 -0.69 5.90 1.90
C ALA A 25 -1.70 7.00 1.55
N PHE A 26 -2.98 6.63 1.43
CA PHE A 26 -4.06 7.60 1.16
C PHE A 26 -4.26 8.56 2.35
N ARG A 27 -4.28 8.02 3.58
CA ARG A 27 -4.40 8.80 4.83
C ARG A 27 -3.31 9.86 4.97
N GLU A 28 -2.08 9.46 4.72
CA GLU A 28 -0.90 10.32 4.85
C GLU A 28 -0.63 11.20 3.63
N ARG A 29 -1.49 11.10 2.60
CA ARG A 29 -1.31 11.73 1.29
C ARG A 29 0.06 11.43 0.67
N LYS A 30 0.54 10.20 0.83
CA LYS A 30 1.80 9.68 0.29
C LYS A 30 1.55 8.64 -0.79
N GLY A 31 2.53 8.38 -1.63
CA GLY A 31 2.58 7.22 -2.49
C GLY A 31 2.75 5.94 -1.67
N CYS A 32 2.20 4.82 -2.13
CA CYS A 32 2.34 3.54 -1.42
C CYS A 32 3.76 2.95 -1.46
N TRP A 33 4.69 3.59 -2.16
CA TRP A 33 6.13 3.30 -2.12
C TRP A 33 6.87 4.13 -1.06
N GLU A 34 6.24 5.18 -0.52
CA GLU A 34 6.82 6.07 0.51
C GLU A 34 6.42 5.67 1.94
N ILE A 35 5.61 4.62 2.09
CA ILE A 35 5.08 4.15 3.37
C ILE A 35 5.95 3.04 3.93
N ASP A 36 6.25 3.13 5.23
CA ASP A 36 6.83 2.05 6.01
C ASP A 36 5.77 0.97 6.29
N TRP A 37 5.56 0.11 5.31
CA TRP A 37 4.59 -0.98 5.42
C TRP A 37 4.98 -2.02 6.47
N ILE A 38 6.28 -2.24 6.69
CA ILE A 38 6.77 -3.22 7.67
C ILE A 38 6.45 -2.75 9.08
N GLY A 39 6.79 -1.51 9.41
CA GLY A 39 6.45 -0.90 10.69
C GLY A 39 4.94 -0.91 10.93
N ILE A 40 4.13 -0.60 9.92
CA ILE A 40 2.67 -0.65 10.03
C ILE A 40 2.18 -2.07 10.27
N ILE A 41 2.51 -3.02 9.39
CA ILE A 41 1.99 -4.40 9.46
C ILE A 41 2.45 -5.07 10.75
N THR A 42 3.68 -4.86 11.20
CA THR A 42 4.22 -5.48 12.41
C THR A 42 3.45 -5.07 13.67
N ASN A 43 2.95 -3.83 13.73
CA ASN A 43 2.21 -3.28 14.86
C ASN A 43 0.69 -3.49 14.80
N LEU A 44 0.17 -4.13 13.75
CA LEU A 44 -1.26 -4.42 13.63
C LEU A 44 -1.65 -5.70 14.37
N PRO A 45 -2.92 -5.82 14.82
CA PRO A 45 -3.50 -7.10 15.24
C PRO A 45 -3.39 -8.19 14.15
N PRO A 46 -3.26 -9.49 14.51
CA PRO A 46 -3.06 -10.58 13.55
C PRO A 46 -4.03 -10.59 12.36
N GLU A 47 -5.32 -10.36 12.61
CA GLU A 47 -6.38 -10.33 11.60
C GLU A 47 -6.18 -9.21 10.57
N LYS A 48 -5.63 -8.06 11.01
CA LYS A 48 -5.31 -6.94 10.12
C LYS A 48 -3.98 -7.17 9.38
N LYS A 49 -3.02 -7.90 9.97
CA LYS A 49 -1.77 -8.26 9.29
C LYS A 49 -2.06 -9.09 8.05
N GLU A 50 -2.87 -10.13 8.19
CA GLU A 50 -3.20 -11.03 7.08
C GLU A 50 -3.91 -10.30 5.94
N PHE A 51 -4.85 -9.40 6.29
CA PHE A 51 -5.50 -8.52 5.31
C PHE A 51 -4.47 -7.75 4.47
N TRP A 52 -3.50 -7.09 5.12
CA TRP A 52 -2.50 -6.30 4.41
C TRP A 52 -1.52 -7.14 3.61
N LYS A 53 -1.08 -8.30 4.13
CA LYS A 53 -0.25 -9.26 3.36
C LYS A 53 -0.98 -9.67 2.07
N ASN A 54 -2.25 -10.02 2.15
CA ASN A 54 -3.06 -10.40 0.99
C ASN A 54 -3.37 -9.23 0.05
N PHE A 55 -3.58 -8.03 0.58
CA PHE A 55 -3.73 -6.81 -0.22
C PHE A 55 -2.47 -6.53 -1.04
N MET A 56 -1.29 -6.66 -0.44
CA MET A 56 -0.01 -6.36 -1.09
C MET A 56 0.35 -7.34 -2.19
N LYS A 57 -0.12 -8.59 -2.16
CA LYS A 57 0.00 -9.54 -3.29
C LYS A 57 -0.67 -9.04 -4.57
N LYS A 58 -1.70 -8.18 -4.47
CA LYS A 58 -2.37 -7.56 -5.63
C LYS A 58 -1.54 -6.45 -6.28
N CYS A 59 -0.41 -6.06 -5.67
CA CYS A 59 0.41 -4.95 -6.11
C CYS A 59 1.04 -5.19 -7.48
N LEU A 60 1.33 -6.44 -7.86
CA LEU A 60 1.95 -6.81 -9.15
C LEU A 60 1.15 -6.32 -10.37
N ASN A 61 -0.17 -6.14 -10.24
CA ASN A 61 -1.04 -5.65 -11.31
C ASN A 61 -1.30 -4.14 -11.25
N CYS A 62 -0.72 -3.41 -10.29
CA CYS A 62 -0.97 -2.00 -10.06
C CYS A 62 -0.06 -1.13 -10.95
N GLN A 63 -0.61 -0.08 -11.57
CA GLN A 63 0.19 0.89 -12.34
C GLN A 63 1.29 1.56 -11.49
N VAL A 64 1.00 1.82 -10.22
CA VAL A 64 1.97 2.38 -9.26
C VAL A 64 3.16 1.46 -9.04
N TYR A 65 2.94 0.14 -9.05
CA TYR A 65 4.01 -0.84 -8.93
C TYR A 65 4.93 -0.81 -10.15
N LYS A 66 4.39 -0.61 -11.35
CA LYS A 66 5.20 -0.51 -12.58
C LYS A 66 6.13 0.71 -12.54
N GLU A 67 5.64 1.84 -12.01
CA GLU A 67 6.41 3.09 -11.92
C GLU A 67 7.44 3.10 -10.78
N HIS A 68 7.17 2.37 -9.69
CA HIS A 68 8.01 2.31 -8.49
C HIS A 68 8.46 0.88 -8.17
N LYS A 69 8.84 0.13 -9.20
CA LYS A 69 9.06 -1.31 -9.10
C LYS A 69 10.12 -1.68 -8.07
N GLU A 70 11.24 -0.96 -8.04
CA GLU A 70 12.36 -1.26 -7.15
C GLU A 70 11.98 -1.07 -5.68
N GLU A 71 11.35 0.04 -5.33
CA GLU A 71 10.87 0.30 -3.97
C GLU A 71 9.82 -0.74 -3.56
N LYS A 72 8.87 -1.04 -4.46
CA LYS A 72 7.82 -2.00 -4.17
C LYS A 72 8.34 -3.43 -4.06
N ASP A 73 9.30 -3.85 -4.87
CA ASP A 73 9.95 -5.15 -4.77
C ASP A 73 10.62 -5.34 -3.41
N ARG A 74 11.32 -4.30 -2.90
CA ARG A 74 11.91 -4.34 -1.56
C ARG A 74 10.85 -4.52 -0.48
N THR A 75 9.80 -3.70 -0.53
CA THR A 75 8.68 -3.82 0.42
C THR A 75 8.02 -5.19 0.39
N LEU A 76 7.78 -5.77 -0.79
CA LEU A 76 7.14 -7.08 -0.91
C LEU A 76 8.02 -8.21 -0.36
N LYS A 77 9.32 -8.19 -0.66
CA LYS A 77 10.28 -9.16 -0.10
C LYS A 77 10.33 -9.11 1.42
N GLU A 78 10.34 -7.92 2.00
CA GLU A 78 10.34 -7.73 3.45
C GLU A 78 9.02 -8.24 4.07
N ILE A 79 7.87 -7.97 3.44
CA ILE A 79 6.56 -8.44 3.92
C ILE A 79 6.46 -9.97 3.88
N ASP A 80 7.00 -10.62 2.85
CA ASP A 80 7.02 -12.09 2.74
C ASP A 80 7.91 -12.76 3.81
N SER A 81 8.80 -12.00 4.44
CA SER A 81 9.65 -12.47 5.55
C SER A 81 9.04 -12.28 6.95
N LEU A 82 7.91 -11.57 7.05
CA LEU A 82 7.10 -11.42 8.28
C LEU A 82 6.14 -12.60 8.49
#